data_AF-A0A226MFD0-F1
#
_entry.id   AF-A0A226MFD0-F1
#
_cell.length_a   1.000
_cell.length_b   1.000
_cell.length_c   1.000
_cell.angle_alpha   90.00
_cell.angle_beta   90.00
_cell.angle_gamma   90.00
#
_symmetry.space_group_name_H-M   'P 1'
#
loop_
_entity.id
_entity.type
_entity.pdbx_description
1 polymer ?
#
loop_
_entity_poly.entity_id
_entity_poly.type
_entity_poly.pdbx_seq_one_letter_code
_entity_poly.pdbx_strand_id
1 'polypeptide(L)'
;MEKSAHETEFEDKEKIEGGALVNYHRHYRSNPTHGIGKYKHLLPKEVPKRKRDRVQMKEINVGTEHEYGDINIQMTSYDMCLVEHFAQYVHKLCNQLSIRVNESYAMPTKTNEVLFLEERGSKMQLDAVLTTHQRVVQHTESDFKSRLKARPELEELLAQVS
;
A
#
# COMPACT_ATOMS: atom_id res chain seq x y z
N MET A 1 92.73 -14.25 -29.71
CA MET A 1 92.05 -14.36 -28.41
C MET A 1 90.57 -14.06 -28.66
N GLU A 2 89.88 -14.94 -29.40
CA GLU A 2 89.10 -16.11 -28.91
C GLU A 2 87.93 -15.64 -28.03
N LYS A 3 86.72 -15.44 -28.58
CA LYS A 3 85.63 -16.42 -28.89
C LYS A 3 85.17 -17.29 -27.70
N SER A 4 83.91 -17.10 -27.29
CA SER A 4 82.92 -18.14 -26.91
C SER A 4 81.59 -17.43 -26.56
N ALA A 5 80.52 -17.47 -27.36
CA ALA A 5 79.59 -18.59 -27.60
C ALA A 5 79.02 -19.18 -26.30
N HIS A 6 77.73 -18.94 -25.99
CA HIS A 6 76.68 -19.95 -26.14
C HIS A 6 75.30 -19.45 -25.68
N GLU A 7 74.30 -19.85 -26.44
CA GLU A 7 72.87 -19.61 -26.30
C GLU A 7 72.23 -20.43 -25.17
N THR A 8 71.01 -19.99 -24.83
CA THR A 8 69.80 -20.77 -24.48
C THR A 8 69.63 -21.45 -23.11
N GLU A 9 68.42 -21.19 -22.59
CA GLU A 9 67.45 -22.11 -21.95
C GLU A 9 67.21 -22.08 -20.42
N PHE A 10 65.90 -22.02 -20.13
CA PHE A 10 65.13 -22.67 -19.05
C PHE A 10 65.40 -22.25 -17.61
N GLU A 11 64.47 -21.48 -17.03
CA GLU A 11 63.32 -21.95 -16.21
C GLU A 11 63.70 -22.36 -14.77
N ASP A 12 62.81 -21.96 -13.87
CA ASP A 12 62.70 -22.35 -12.48
C ASP A 12 63.76 -21.85 -11.49
N LYS A 13 63.38 -20.77 -10.78
CA LYS A 13 63.25 -20.86 -9.32
C LYS A 13 62.28 -19.82 -8.78
N GLU A 14 61.10 -20.33 -8.52
CA GLU A 14 60.03 -19.76 -7.70
C GLU A 14 60.50 -19.45 -6.27
N LYS A 15 59.77 -18.53 -5.64
CA LYS A 15 59.72 -18.14 -4.20
C LYS A 15 60.72 -17.13 -3.66
N ILE A 16 60.28 -15.87 -3.65
CA ILE A 16 60.38 -15.02 -2.46
C ILE A 16 58.97 -14.59 -2.05
N GLU A 17 58.70 -14.80 -0.77
CA GLU A 17 57.45 -14.60 -0.06
C GLU A 17 57.06 -13.12 0.08
N GLY A 18 55.74 -12.89 0.15
CA GLY A 18 55.19 -11.88 1.05
C GLY A 18 54.97 -10.47 0.48
N GLY A 19 53.70 -10.19 0.19
CA GLY A 19 53.12 -8.89 0.56
C GLY A 19 53.11 -7.80 -0.50
N ALA A 20 52.07 -7.83 -1.35
CA ALA A 20 51.23 -6.65 -1.59
C ALA A 20 50.05 -7.11 -2.44
N LEU A 21 48.93 -7.45 -1.78
CA LEU A 21 47.64 -7.32 -2.44
C LEU A 21 47.54 -5.85 -2.83
N VAL A 22 47.88 -5.54 -4.08
CA VAL A 22 47.78 -4.20 -4.65
C VAL A 22 46.32 -3.82 -4.47
N ASN A 23 46.10 -2.95 -3.49
CA ASN A 23 44.80 -2.47 -3.12
C ASN A 23 44.37 -1.61 -4.30
N TYR A 24 43.71 -2.22 -5.30
CA TYR A 24 42.96 -1.53 -6.32
C TYR A 24 41.80 -0.85 -5.59
N HIS A 25 42.11 0.24 -4.89
CA HIS A 25 41.13 1.17 -4.40
C HIS A 25 40.37 1.59 -5.65
N ARG A 26 39.11 1.16 -5.76
CA ARG A 26 38.25 1.56 -6.86
C ARG A 26 38.21 3.09 -6.81
N HIS A 27 39.05 3.77 -7.60
CA HIS A 27 39.21 5.24 -7.56
C HIS A 27 37.87 5.95 -7.78
N TYR A 28 36.93 5.28 -8.42
CA TYR A 28 35.55 5.74 -8.57
C TYR A 28 34.76 5.88 -7.24
N ARG A 29 35.12 5.15 -6.17
CA ARG A 29 34.50 5.29 -4.83
C ARG A 29 34.97 6.55 -4.10
N SER A 30 36.20 6.99 -4.35
CA SER A 30 36.76 8.22 -3.81
C SER A 30 36.40 9.47 -4.63
N ASN A 31 35.80 9.30 -5.82
CA ASN A 31 35.38 10.43 -6.66
C ASN A 31 34.12 11.12 -6.11
N PRO A 32 33.98 12.44 -6.28
CA PRO A 32 32.82 13.20 -5.79
C PRO A 32 31.49 12.79 -6.46
N THR A 33 31.55 12.17 -7.64
CA THR A 33 30.38 11.65 -8.37
C THR A 33 29.95 10.25 -7.90
N HIS A 34 30.61 9.67 -6.90
CA HIS A 34 30.29 8.35 -6.39
C HIS A 34 28.87 8.31 -5.81
N GLY A 35 28.01 7.48 -6.40
CA GLY A 35 26.66 7.23 -5.87
C GLY A 35 25.56 8.14 -6.43
N ILE A 36 25.85 8.97 -7.43
CA ILE A 36 24.83 9.77 -8.14
C ILE A 36 23.68 8.92 -8.70
N GLY A 37 23.94 7.66 -9.07
CA GLY A 37 22.95 6.70 -9.57
C GLY A 37 22.28 5.83 -8.49
N LYS A 38 22.49 6.07 -7.19
CA LYS A 38 21.84 5.28 -6.13
C LYS A 38 20.38 5.71 -5.99
N TYR A 39 19.45 5.07 -6.68
CA TYR A 39 18.03 5.44 -6.62
C TYR A 39 17.22 4.68 -5.54
N LYS A 40 17.75 3.58 -5.00
CA LYS A 40 17.01 2.70 -4.07
C LYS A 40 16.53 3.38 -2.78
N HIS A 41 17.13 4.50 -2.39
CA HIS A 41 16.73 5.27 -1.21
C HIS A 41 15.55 6.21 -1.47
N LEU A 42 15.27 6.53 -2.75
CA LEU A 42 14.11 7.33 -3.16
C LEU A 42 12.84 6.47 -3.21
N LEU A 43 13.00 5.16 -3.36
CA LEU A 43 11.91 4.20 -3.36
C LEU A 43 11.55 3.82 -1.92
N PRO A 44 10.25 3.67 -1.59
CA PRO A 44 9.83 3.03 -0.36
C PRO A 44 10.49 1.66 -0.23
N LYS A 45 10.94 1.31 0.97
CA LYS A 45 11.52 -0.02 1.22
C LYS A 45 10.46 -1.08 0.90
N GLU A 46 10.77 -1.96 -0.04
CA GLU A 46 9.90 -3.08 -0.37
C GLU A 46 9.74 -3.98 0.87
N VAL A 47 8.55 -3.96 1.46
CA VAL A 47 8.18 -4.92 2.51
C VAL A 47 8.12 -6.29 1.84
N PRO A 48 8.73 -7.34 2.42
CA PRO A 48 8.71 -8.68 1.81
C PRO A 48 7.26 -9.10 1.53
N LYS A 49 6.98 -9.43 0.26
CA LYS A 49 5.65 -9.88 -0.18
C LYS A 49 5.24 -11.09 0.64
N ARG A 50 4.33 -10.90 1.59
CA ARG A 50 3.82 -11.99 2.44
C ARG A 50 3.09 -13.01 1.56
N LYS A 51 3.28 -14.31 1.85
CA LYS A 51 2.62 -15.40 1.12
C LYS A 51 1.10 -15.23 1.20
N ARG A 52 0.43 -15.36 0.05
CA ARG A 52 -0.98 -15.01 -0.19
C ARG A 52 -2.02 -15.86 0.60
N ASP A 53 -1.59 -16.84 1.37
CA ASP A 53 -2.49 -17.84 1.99
C ASP A 53 -3.22 -17.34 3.25
N ARG A 54 -2.88 -16.18 3.79
CA ARG A 54 -3.61 -15.61 4.93
C ARG A 54 -3.80 -14.13 4.71
N VAL A 55 -5.06 -13.69 4.62
CA VAL A 55 -5.43 -12.28 4.80
C VAL A 55 -5.06 -11.95 6.24
N GLN A 56 -3.83 -11.47 6.43
CA GLN A 56 -3.38 -10.99 7.72
C GLN A 56 -4.00 -9.62 7.89
N MET A 57 -4.82 -9.50 8.93
CA MET A 57 -5.40 -8.23 9.36
C MET A 57 -4.25 -7.22 9.52
N LYS A 58 -4.26 -6.16 8.71
CA LYS A 58 -3.35 -5.04 8.93
C LYS A 58 -3.68 -4.44 10.29
N GLU A 59 -2.66 -4.04 11.02
CA GLU A 59 -2.85 -3.33 12.28
C GLU A 59 -3.71 -2.09 12.01
N ILE A 60 -4.87 -2.02 12.65
CA ILE A 60 -5.76 -0.87 12.56
C ILE A 60 -5.11 0.23 13.37
N ASN A 61 -4.74 1.34 12.72
CA ASN A 61 -4.27 2.51 13.45
C ASN A 61 -5.45 3.04 14.26
N VAL A 62 -5.35 3.02 15.59
CA VAL A 62 -6.42 3.46 16.50
C VAL A 62 -6.48 4.99 16.62
N GLY A 63 -5.48 5.68 16.09
CA GLY A 63 -5.34 7.14 16.16
C GLY A 63 -4.62 7.60 17.43
N THR A 64 -4.11 8.84 17.39
CA THR A 64 -3.62 9.58 18.56
C THR A 64 -4.70 10.56 19.05
N GLU A 65 -4.49 11.27 20.16
CA GLU A 65 -5.47 12.25 20.70
C GLU A 65 -5.88 13.35 19.70
N HIS A 66 -5.11 13.55 18.63
CA HIS A 66 -5.38 14.57 17.60
C HIS A 66 -5.54 14.00 16.17
N GLU A 67 -5.22 12.73 15.97
CA GLU A 67 -5.36 12.06 14.67
C GLU A 67 -6.24 10.84 14.87
N TYR A 68 -7.43 10.82 14.29
CA TYR A 68 -8.21 9.60 14.26
C TYR A 68 -7.58 8.54 13.33
N GLY A 69 -8.02 7.29 13.51
CA GLY A 69 -7.48 6.11 12.86
C GLY A 69 -7.84 5.91 11.38
N ASP A 70 -7.80 4.66 10.93
CA ASP A 70 -8.31 4.30 9.59
C ASP A 70 -9.85 4.39 9.57
N ILE A 71 -10.42 5.13 8.61
CA ILE A 71 -11.87 5.23 8.40
C ILE A 71 -12.30 4.30 7.27
N ASN A 72 -13.45 3.66 7.45
CA ASN A 72 -14.15 2.90 6.42
C ASN A 72 -15.41 3.66 5.97
N ILE A 73 -15.46 4.05 4.70
CA ILE A 73 -16.68 4.56 4.05
C ILE A 73 -17.43 3.37 3.48
N GLN A 74 -18.57 3.05 4.08
CA GLN A 74 -19.46 1.99 3.62
C GLN A 74 -20.58 2.56 2.77
N MET A 75 -20.77 1.98 1.59
CA MET A 75 -21.83 2.33 0.67
C MET A 75 -22.69 1.10 0.41
N THR A 76 -23.99 1.22 0.68
CA THR A 76 -24.96 0.13 0.52
C THR A 76 -26.11 0.59 -0.37
N SER A 77 -26.44 -0.19 -1.39
CA SER A 77 -27.63 0.05 -2.22
C SER A 77 -28.15 -1.27 -2.80
N TYR A 78 -29.36 -1.24 -3.35
CA TYR A 78 -29.96 -2.36 -4.08
C TYR A 78 -29.49 -2.46 -5.54
N ASP A 79 -29.05 -1.36 -6.14
CA ASP A 79 -28.53 -1.34 -7.51
C ASP A 79 -26.99 -1.44 -7.50
N MET A 80 -26.45 -2.47 -8.16
CA MET A 80 -25.00 -2.66 -8.35
C MET A 80 -24.32 -1.46 -8.99
N CYS A 81 -24.91 -0.95 -10.08
CA CYS A 81 -24.27 0.06 -10.92
C CYS A 81 -24.05 1.35 -10.14
N LEU A 82 -25.02 1.75 -9.32
CA LEU A 82 -24.94 2.96 -8.50
C LEU A 82 -23.87 2.87 -7.42
N VAL A 83 -23.78 1.73 -6.71
CA VAL A 83 -22.76 1.56 -5.66
C VAL A 83 -21.36 1.59 -6.27
N GLU A 84 -21.16 0.92 -7.39
CA GLU A 84 -19.84 0.88 -8.04
C GLU A 84 -19.43 2.24 -8.61
N HIS A 85 -20.37 2.93 -9.28
CA HIS A 85 -20.09 4.25 -9.81
C HIS A 85 -19.80 5.26 -8.70
N PHE A 86 -20.58 5.24 -7.63
CA PHE A 86 -20.35 6.11 -6.49
C PHE A 86 -19.01 5.75 -5.79
N ALA A 87 -18.63 4.48 -5.72
CA ALA A 87 -17.37 4.05 -5.09
C ALA A 87 -16.17 4.54 -5.91
N GLN A 88 -16.27 4.47 -7.24
CA GLN A 88 -15.29 5.06 -8.14
C GLN A 88 -15.22 6.58 -8.00
N TYR A 89 -16.36 7.25 -7.84
CA TYR A 89 -16.41 8.70 -7.62
C TYR A 89 -15.70 9.10 -6.33
N VAL A 90 -16.03 8.45 -5.21
CA VAL A 90 -15.37 8.69 -3.91
C VAL A 90 -13.88 8.42 -4.01
N HIS A 91 -13.47 7.31 -4.64
CA HIS A 91 -12.07 6.99 -4.81
C HIS A 91 -11.31 8.04 -5.64
N LYS A 92 -11.89 8.52 -6.75
CA LYS A 92 -11.31 9.60 -7.56
C LYS A 92 -11.27 10.93 -6.79
N LEU A 93 -12.31 11.24 -6.03
CA LEU A 93 -12.38 12.44 -5.22
C LEU A 93 -11.28 12.44 -4.14
N CYS A 94 -11.07 11.32 -3.46
CA CYS A 94 -9.98 11.16 -2.50
C CYS A 94 -8.61 11.37 -3.16
N ASN A 95 -8.41 10.82 -4.37
CA ASN A 95 -7.17 11.04 -5.11
C ASN A 95 -6.97 12.52 -5.50
N GLN A 96 -8.03 13.22 -5.89
CA GLN A 96 -8.00 14.66 -6.18
C GLN A 96 -7.66 15.48 -4.94
N LEU A 97 -8.24 15.10 -3.79
CA LEU A 97 -7.96 15.72 -2.50
C LEU A 97 -6.64 15.27 -1.88
N SER A 98 -5.81 14.49 -2.61
CA SER A 98 -4.55 13.87 -2.15
C SER A 98 -4.68 13.13 -0.80
N ILE A 99 -5.83 12.49 -0.59
CA ILE A 99 -6.10 11.60 0.52
C ILE A 99 -5.65 10.20 0.13
N ARG A 100 -4.79 9.58 0.93
CA ARG A 100 -4.35 8.21 0.65
C ARG A 100 -5.47 7.20 0.88
N VAL A 101 -5.78 6.43 -0.17
CA VAL A 101 -6.69 5.27 -0.08
C VAL A 101 -5.87 4.02 0.24
N ASN A 102 -6.24 3.32 1.32
CA ASN A 102 -5.55 2.10 1.75
C ASN A 102 -6.07 0.89 0.98
N GLU A 103 -7.38 0.69 1.01
CA GLU A 103 -8.06 -0.46 0.41
C GLU A 103 -9.42 -0.06 -0.13
N SER A 104 -9.84 -0.67 -1.23
CA SER A 104 -11.20 -0.57 -1.74
C SER A 104 -11.66 -1.97 -2.08
N TYR A 105 -12.70 -2.44 -1.42
CA TYR A 105 -13.16 -3.81 -1.54
C TYR A 105 -14.68 -3.94 -1.60
N ALA A 106 -15.10 -5.08 -2.16
CA ALA A 106 -16.47 -5.49 -2.27
C ALA A 106 -16.85 -6.36 -1.07
N MET A 107 -17.98 -6.04 -0.44
CA MET A 107 -18.59 -6.94 0.52
C MET A 107 -19.48 -7.95 -0.20
N PRO A 108 -19.58 -9.19 0.31
CA PRO A 108 -20.44 -10.21 -0.29
C PRO A 108 -21.89 -9.72 -0.31
N THR A 109 -22.56 -9.98 -1.41
CA THR A 109 -23.92 -9.52 -1.65
C THR A 109 -24.90 -10.24 -0.74
N LYS A 110 -25.83 -9.50 -0.16
CA LYS A 110 -26.89 -10.07 0.68
C LYS A 110 -28.17 -10.14 -0.13
N THR A 111 -28.71 -11.33 -0.32
CA THR A 111 -29.97 -11.55 -1.03
C THR A 111 -31.09 -11.73 0.00
N ASN A 112 -32.08 -10.85 -0.04
CA ASN A 112 -33.23 -10.88 0.85
C ASN A 112 -34.49 -11.20 0.05
N GLU A 113 -35.18 -12.26 0.44
CA GLU A 113 -36.49 -12.62 -0.11
C GLU A 113 -37.58 -11.82 0.63
N VAL A 114 -38.34 -11.02 -0.12
CA VAL A 114 -39.49 -10.29 0.38
C VAL A 114 -40.71 -11.19 0.23
N LEU A 115 -41.28 -11.57 1.36
CA LEU A 115 -42.47 -12.40 1.45
C LEU A 115 -43.66 -11.51 1.82
N PHE A 116 -44.77 -11.64 1.10
CA PHE A 116 -46.02 -10.99 1.43
C PHE A 116 -47.03 -12.00 2.01
N LEU A 117 -47.94 -11.52 2.86
CA LEU A 117 -49.02 -12.31 3.43
C LEU A 117 -50.28 -12.13 2.57
N GLU A 118 -50.93 -13.23 2.15
CA GLU A 118 -52.18 -13.15 1.41
C GLU A 118 -53.32 -12.53 2.25
N GLU A 119 -54.12 -11.63 1.65
CA GLU A 119 -55.20 -10.90 2.34
C GLU A 119 -56.30 -11.77 2.95
N ARG A 120 -56.46 -13.01 2.47
CA ARG A 120 -57.46 -13.98 2.96
C ARG A 120 -56.85 -15.35 3.27
N GLY A 121 -55.59 -15.39 3.70
CA GLY A 121 -54.89 -16.62 4.05
C GLY A 121 -53.82 -16.41 5.12
N SER A 122 -53.31 -17.51 5.69
CA SER A 122 -52.16 -17.49 6.62
C SER A 122 -50.84 -17.86 5.92
N LYS A 123 -50.84 -18.04 4.60
CA LYS A 123 -49.66 -18.46 3.85
C LYS A 123 -48.87 -17.23 3.41
N MET A 124 -47.55 -17.28 3.59
CA MET A 124 -46.62 -16.32 3.01
C MET A 124 -46.28 -16.74 1.57
N GLN A 125 -46.34 -15.79 0.65
CA GLN A 125 -45.93 -15.95 -0.74
C GLN A 125 -44.74 -15.06 -1.05
N LEU A 126 -43.86 -15.51 -1.94
CA LEU A 126 -42.71 -14.75 -2.38
C LEU A 126 -43.16 -13.63 -3.33
N ASP A 127 -42.84 -12.39 -3.00
CA ASP A 127 -43.10 -11.21 -3.84
C ASP A 127 -41.89 -10.92 -4.74
N ALA A 128 -40.74 -10.67 -4.11
CA ALA A 128 -39.54 -10.24 -4.81
C ALA A 128 -38.26 -10.70 -4.10
N VAL A 129 -37.16 -10.78 -4.86
CA VAL A 129 -35.83 -11.02 -4.32
C VAL A 129 -35.01 -9.74 -4.47
N LEU A 130 -34.63 -9.13 -3.35
CA LEU A 130 -33.83 -7.92 -3.32
C LEU A 130 -32.38 -8.26 -3.06
N THR A 131 -31.50 -7.80 -3.95
CA THR A 131 -30.06 -7.95 -3.81
C THR A 131 -29.46 -6.68 -3.24
N THR A 132 -28.82 -6.76 -2.08
CA THR A 132 -28.12 -5.63 -1.46
C THR A 132 -26.62 -5.75 -1.73
N HIS A 133 -26.07 -4.69 -2.29
CA HIS A 133 -24.69 -4.59 -2.69
C HIS A 133 -23.97 -3.57 -1.82
N GLN A 134 -22.76 -3.94 -1.41
CA GLN A 134 -21.97 -3.13 -0.51
C GLN A 134 -20.53 -2.98 -1.01
N ARG A 135 -20.04 -1.74 -0.98
CA ARG A 135 -18.64 -1.37 -1.25
C ARG A 135 -18.10 -0.64 -0.04
N VAL A 136 -16.83 -0.88 0.25
CA VAL A 136 -16.11 -0.21 1.32
C VAL A 136 -14.85 0.40 0.74
N VAL A 137 -14.61 1.66 1.07
CA VAL A 137 -13.36 2.37 0.76
C VAL A 137 -12.71 2.77 2.08
N GLN A 138 -11.52 2.23 2.34
CA GLN A 138 -10.73 2.47 3.54
C GLN A 138 -9.69 3.56 3.28
N HIS A 139 -9.62 4.52 4.19
CA HIS A 139 -8.76 5.68 4.09
C HIS A 139 -8.04 5.96 5.42
N THR A 140 -6.89 6.62 5.34
CA THR A 140 -6.20 7.18 6.53
C THR A 140 -6.79 8.55 6.86
N GLU A 141 -7.19 8.80 8.11
CA GLU A 141 -7.92 10.01 8.46
C GLU A 141 -7.07 11.30 8.50
N SER A 142 -5.75 11.21 8.68
CA SER A 142 -4.87 12.39 8.72
C SER A 142 -5.10 13.35 7.53
N ASP A 143 -5.52 12.81 6.38
CA ASP A 143 -5.86 13.58 5.18
C ASP A 143 -7.36 13.96 5.06
N PHE A 144 -8.28 13.25 5.73
CA PHE A 144 -9.74 13.45 5.63
C PHE A 144 -10.23 14.65 6.45
N LYS A 145 -9.83 14.76 7.72
CA LYS A 145 -10.26 15.85 8.63
C LYS A 145 -9.53 17.18 8.37
N SER A 146 -8.28 17.12 7.91
CA SER A 146 -7.46 18.32 7.63
C SER A 146 -7.89 19.06 6.36
N ARG A 147 -8.55 18.38 5.41
CA ARG A 147 -8.88 18.93 4.09
C ARG A 147 -10.38 19.19 3.87
N LEU A 148 -11.25 18.46 4.55
CA LEU A 148 -12.68 18.79 4.59
C LEU A 148 -12.87 19.86 5.68
N LYS A 149 -13.40 21.03 5.29
CA LYS A 149 -13.59 22.19 6.18
C LYS A 149 -14.04 21.78 7.59
N ALA A 150 -13.24 22.15 8.59
CA ALA A 150 -13.68 22.16 9.98
C ALA A 150 -15.05 22.84 10.05
N ARG A 151 -16.01 22.20 10.71
CA ARG A 151 -17.30 22.81 11.03
C ARG A 151 -17.19 23.39 12.44
N PRO A 152 -16.78 24.67 12.60
CA PRO A 152 -16.59 25.26 13.93
C PRO A 152 -17.87 25.20 14.77
N GLU A 153 -19.03 25.29 14.12
CA GLU A 153 -20.36 25.19 14.75
C GLU A 153 -20.59 23.86 15.49
N LEU A 154 -19.99 22.75 15.00
CA LEU A 154 -20.17 21.43 15.59
C LEU A 154 -19.25 21.21 16.80
N GLU A 155 -18.07 21.84 16.80
CA GLU A 155 -17.15 21.86 17.95
C GLU A 155 -17.69 22.75 19.07
N GLU A 156 -18.31 23.87 18.74
CA GLU A 156 -18.93 24.79 19.70
C GLU A 156 -20.14 24.15 20.41
N LEU A 157 -20.93 23.35 19.68
CA LEU A 157 -22.04 22.57 20.26
C LEU A 157 -21.57 21.45 21.18
N LEU A 158 -20.47 20.76 20.86
CA LEU A 158 -19.90 19.73 21.74
C LEU A 158 -19.35 20.33 23.04
N ALA A 159 -18.77 21.53 22.97
CA ALA A 159 -18.27 22.26 24.14
C ALA A 159 -19.39 22.78 25.06
N GLN A 160 -20.62 22.95 24.56
CA GLN A 160 -21.78 23.34 25.37
C GLN A 160 -22.50 22.16 26.05
N VAL A 161 -22.27 20.93 25.56
CA VAL A 161 -22.91 19.71 26.09
C VAL A 161 -22.04 19.03 27.16
N SER A 162 -20.76 19.37 27.27
CA SER A 162 -19.88 18.98 28.39
C SER A 162 -19.89 20.02 29.51
#